data_AF-A0A6L7CFT7-F1
#
_entry.id   AF-A0A6L7CFT7-F1
#
_cell.length_a   1.000
_cell.length_b   1.000
_cell.length_c   1.000
_cell.angle_alpha   90.00
_cell.angle_beta   90.00
_cell.angle_gamma   90.00
#
_symmetry.space_group_name_H-M   'P 1'
#
loop_
_entity.id
_entity.type
_entity.pdbx_description
1 polymer ?
#
loop_
_entity_poly.entity_id
_entity_poly.type
_entity_poly.pdbx_seq_one_letter_code
_entity_poly.pdbx_strand_id
1 'polypeptide(L)' 'EKMSPEAFEESVDAIRLAALDLHAYWMAHPQEKAVQQPIKAEEKPGRNDPCPCGSGKKFKQCCLH' A
#
# COMPACT_ATOMS: atom_id res chain seq x y z
N GLU A 1 36.61 8.99 2.64
CA GLU A 1 37.17 10.28 2.16
C GLU A 1 36.04 11.27 1.97
N LYS A 2 36.28 12.57 2.24
CA LYS A 2 35.30 13.63 1.94
C LYS A 2 35.63 14.14 0.54
N MET A 3 34.64 14.19 -0.36
CA MET A 3 34.81 14.77 -1.69
C MET A 3 35.26 16.24 -1.55
N SER A 4 36.04 16.72 -2.53
CA SER A 4 36.36 18.14 -2.59
C SER A 4 35.07 18.95 -2.81
N PRO A 5 35.03 20.23 -2.41
CA PRO A 5 33.87 21.09 -2.65
C PRO A 5 33.46 21.14 -4.13
N GLU A 6 34.44 21.17 -5.03
CA GLU A 6 34.24 21.16 -6.49
C GLU A 6 33.63 19.84 -6.97
N ALA A 7 34.17 18.70 -6.53
CA ALA A 7 33.62 17.39 -6.89
C ALA A 7 32.19 17.18 -6.35
N PHE A 8 31.87 17.79 -5.21
CA PHE A 8 30.50 17.81 -4.69
C PHE A 8 29.57 18.65 -5.57
N GLU A 9 30.00 19.83 -6.00
CA GLU A 9 29.22 20.71 -6.87
C GLU A 9 28.97 20.05 -8.25
N GLU A 10 30.00 19.44 -8.84
CA GLU A 10 29.86 18.63 -10.07
C GLU A 10 28.87 17.48 -9.90
N SER A 11 28.87 16.81 -8.73
CA SER A 11 27.89 15.75 -8.44
C SER A 11 26.46 16.29 -8.40
N VAL A 12 26.26 17.50 -7.87
CA VAL A 12 24.94 18.14 -7.76
C VAL A 12 24.42 18.53 -9.14
N ASP A 13 25.28 19.08 -10.00
CA ASP A 13 24.93 19.44 -11.36
C ASP A 13 24.57 18.20 -12.21
N ALA A 14 25.31 17.11 -12.05
CA ALA A 14 25.00 15.84 -12.70
C ALA A 14 23.64 15.28 -12.23
N ILE A 15 23.32 15.38 -10.94
CA ILE A 15 22.02 14.96 -10.38
C ILE A 15 20.87 15.75 -11.01
N ARG A 16 21.06 17.05 -11.26
CA ARG A 16 20.02 17.90 -11.84
C ARG A 16 19.54 17.37 -13.19
N LEU A 17 20.46 17.05 -14.09
CA LEU A 17 20.11 16.53 -15.42
C LEU A 17 19.46 15.14 -15.32
N ALA A 18 20.04 14.25 -14.51
CA ALA A 18 19.49 12.92 -14.31
C ALA A 18 18.07 12.95 -13.72
N ALA A 19 17.78 13.88 -12.79
CA ALA A 19 16.46 14.05 -12.21
C ALA A 19 15.41 14.51 -13.24
N LEU A 20 15.79 15.42 -14.15
CA LEU A 20 14.92 15.88 -15.23
C LEU A 20 14.61 14.74 -16.22
N ASP A 21 15.61 13.94 -16.59
CA ASP A 21 15.45 12.81 -17.50
C ASP A 21 14.53 11.74 -16.91
N LEU A 22 14.72 11.41 -15.63
CA LEU A 22 13.82 10.50 -14.91
C LEU A 22 12.39 11.05 -14.92
N HIS A 23 12.19 12.32 -14.56
CA HIS A 23 10.86 12.93 -14.56
C HIS A 23 10.20 12.87 -15.95
N ALA A 24 10.95 13.20 -17.02
CA ALA A 24 10.46 13.13 -18.39
C ALA A 24 10.05 11.70 -18.77
N TYR A 25 10.84 10.70 -18.39
CA TYR A 25 10.51 9.30 -18.60
C TYR A 25 9.20 8.90 -17.91
N TRP A 26 9.03 9.23 -16.62
CA TRP A 26 7.81 8.91 -15.88
C TRP A 26 6.56 9.62 -16.42
N MET A 27 6.71 10.85 -16.92
CA MET A 27 5.61 11.59 -17.55
C MET A 27 5.21 11.00 -18.91
N ALA A 28 6.18 10.50 -19.69
CA ALA A 28 5.93 9.85 -20.98
C ALA A 28 5.38 8.42 -20.83
N HIS A 29 5.61 7.77 -19.69
CA HIS A 29 5.22 6.39 -19.43
C HIS A 29 4.31 6.30 -18.20
N PRO A 30 3.07 6.83 -18.28
CA PRO A 30 2.13 6.73 -17.18
C PRO A 30 1.91 5.25 -16.84
N GLN A 31 2.31 4.86 -15.63
CA GLN A 31 2.02 3.53 -15.12
C GLN A 31 0.53 3.48 -14.81
N GLU A 32 -0.22 2.64 -15.52
CA GLU A 32 -1.59 2.31 -15.14
C GLU A 32 -1.55 1.56 -13.81
N LYS A 33 -1.65 2.30 -12.70
CA LYS A 33 -1.89 1.69 -11.40
C LYS A 33 -3.27 1.06 -11.46
N ALA A 34 -3.31 -0.27 -11.53
CA ALA A 34 -4.56 -1.02 -11.40
C ALA A 34 -5.27 -0.55 -10.12
N VAL A 35 -6.48 -0.04 -10.27
CA VAL A 35 -7.32 0.36 -9.14
C VAL A 35 -7.63 -0.91 -8.35
N GLN A 36 -7.04 -1.03 -7.16
CA GLN A 36 -7.39 -2.14 -6.26
C GLN A 36 -8.84 -1.95 -5.83
N GLN A 37 -9.67 -2.94 -6.09
CA GLN A 37 -11.05 -2.92 -5.61
C GLN A 37 -11.05 -3.16 -4.09
N PRO A 38 -11.88 -2.44 -3.33
CA PRO A 38 -12.03 -2.71 -1.90
C PRO A 38 -12.59 -4.13 -1.69
N ILE A 39 -12.00 -4.87 -0.76
CA ILE A 39 -12.50 -6.20 -0.37
C ILE A 39 -13.82 -6.00 0.38
N LYS A 40 -14.91 -6.58 -0.13
CA LYS A 40 -16.19 -6.62 0.59
C LYS A 40 -16.08 -7.63 1.73
N ALA A 41 -16.16 -7.15 2.97
CA ALA A 41 -16.28 -8.05 4.12
C ALA A 41 -17.62 -8.80 4.05
N GLU A 42 -17.57 -10.10 4.33
CA GLU A 42 -18.78 -10.90 4.56
C GLU A 42 -19.50 -10.42 5.83
N GLU A 43 -20.82 -10.58 5.84
CA GLU A 43 -21.62 -10.29 7.04
C GLU A 43 -21.23 -11.26 8.15
N LYS A 44 -20.75 -10.71 9.27
CA LYS A 44 -20.44 -11.51 10.45
C LYS A 44 -21.72 -11.74 11.25
N PRO A 45 -21.92 -12.93 11.82
CA PRO A 45 -23.04 -13.16 12.72
C PRO A 45 -23.00 -12.17 13.88
N GLY A 46 -24.14 -11.55 14.16
CA GLY A 46 -24.32 -10.70 15.31
C GLY A 46 -24.15 -11.49 16.60
N ARG A 47 -23.73 -10.80 17.66
CA ARG A 47 -23.45 -11.39 18.98
C ARG A 47 -24.59 -12.29 19.51
N ASN A 48 -25.85 -11.95 19.23
CA ASN A 48 -27.01 -12.71 19.71
C ASN A 48 -27.61 -13.69 18.68
N ASP A 49 -27.08 -13.73 17.46
CA ASP A 49 -27.59 -14.56 16.38
C ASP A 49 -27.28 -16.04 16.62
N PRO A 50 -28.00 -16.99 15.98
CA PRO A 50 -27.65 -18.39 16.02
C PRO A 50 -26.19 -18.61 15.57
N CYS A 51 -25.44 -19.40 16.32
CA CYS A 51 -24.04 -19.65 15.98
C CYS A 51 -23.94 -20.55 14.73
N PRO A 52 -23.14 -20.17 13.71
CA PRO A 52 -22.95 -21.00 12.50
C PRO A 52 -22.25 -22.34 12.79
N CYS A 53 -21.74 -22.56 14.01
CA CYS A 53 -21.16 -23.82 14.49
C CYS A 53 -22.17 -25.00 14.57
N GLY A 54 -23.47 -24.74 14.39
CA GLY A 54 -24.52 -25.76 14.48
C GLY A 54 -24.89 -26.18 15.91
N SER A 55 -24.34 -25.53 16.94
CA SER A 55 -24.60 -25.89 18.35
C SER A 55 -26.00 -25.55 18.86
N GLY A 56 -26.78 -24.76 18.10
CA GLY A 56 -28.06 -24.20 18.54
C GLY A 56 -27.95 -23.06 19.56
N LYS A 57 -26.74 -22.67 19.99
CA LYS A 57 -26.51 -21.56 20.93
C LYS A 57 -26.38 -20.21 20.20
N LYS A 58 -26.60 -19.10 20.92
CA LYS A 58 -26.27 -17.75 20.42
C LYS A 58 -24.77 -17.63 20.16
N PHE A 59 -24.34 -16.82 19.19
CA PHE A 59 -22.93 -16.68 18.82
C PHE A 59 -22.06 -16.30 20.02
N LYS A 60 -22.53 -15.38 20.87
CA LYS A 60 -21.90 -15.00 22.16
C LYS A 60 -21.64 -16.13 23.15
N GLN A 61 -22.34 -17.25 23.00
CA GLN A 61 -22.31 -18.42 23.87
C GLN A 61 -21.71 -19.67 23.17
N CYS A 62 -21.31 -19.60 21.90
CA CYS A 62 -20.57 -20.66 21.18
C CYS A 62 -19.19 -20.15 20.75
N CYS A 63 -19.10 -19.54 19.56
CA CYS A 63 -17.81 -19.26 18.89
C CYS A 63 -17.32 -17.81 19.00
N LEU A 64 -18.00 -16.94 19.77
CA LEU A 64 -17.53 -15.56 19.96
C LEU A 64 -16.38 -15.43 20.98
N HIS A 65 -15.85 -16.54 21.51
CA HIS A 65 -14.69 -16.58 22.39
C HIS A 65 -13.83 -17.79 22.06
#